data_AF-A0A9Y2AV72-F1
#
_entry.id   AF-A0A9Y2AV72-F1
#
_cell.length_a   1.000
_cell.length_b   1.000
_cell.length_c   1.000
_cell.angle_alpha   90.00
_cell.angle_beta   90.00
_cell.angle_gamma   90.00
#
_symmetry.space_group_name_H-M   'P 1'
#
loop_
_entity.id
_entity.type
_entity.pdbx_description
1 polymer ?
#
loop_
_entity_poly.entity_id
_entity_poly.type
_entity_poly.pdbx_seq_one_letter_code
_entity_poly.pdbx_strand_id
1 'polypeptide(L)'
;MGRSITLSPDQQSGKAAFKSLVKSFGGQDAASSETGVRRQKISDMGLPNVAEFPTLDLIDSLEDRTVGLPGWPHVTNWLCRRRGGVFVPLPQGEHDADGMMLTVAELAGELGDVSRSISDAVSASGDGGRNITVAEAHAALAELDGLDRTSAQLRLKLIAKVKGE
;
A
#
# COMPACT_ATOMS: atom_id res chain seq x y z
N MET A 1 -13.93 22.89 25.54
CA MET A 1 -12.60 22.45 25.99
C MET A 1 -12.57 20.93 25.99
N GLY A 2 -12.13 20.32 24.88
CA GLY A 2 -12.08 18.87 24.75
C GLY A 2 -10.87 18.31 25.49
N ARG A 3 -11.08 17.26 26.31
CA ARG A 3 -10.00 16.50 26.94
C ARG A 3 -9.02 16.04 25.85
N SER A 4 -7.78 16.49 25.93
CA SER A 4 -6.68 15.93 25.12
C SER A 4 -6.54 14.46 25.49
N ILE A 5 -6.81 13.56 24.55
CA ILE A 5 -6.67 12.11 24.75
C ILE A 5 -5.34 11.70 24.13
N THR A 6 -4.53 10.93 24.86
CA THR A 6 -3.33 10.30 24.31
C THR A 6 -3.73 9.02 23.60
N LEU A 7 -3.67 9.01 22.27
CA LEU A 7 -3.89 7.82 21.46
C LEU A 7 -2.66 6.90 21.50
N SER A 8 -2.86 5.61 21.31
CA SER A 8 -1.75 4.65 21.17
C SER A 8 -0.86 5.00 19.95
N PRO A 9 0.42 4.61 19.96
CA PRO A 9 1.31 4.80 18.80
C PRO A 9 0.72 4.25 17.48
N ASP A 10 0.04 3.10 17.55
CA ASP A 10 -0.64 2.51 16.38
C ASP A 10 -1.76 3.40 15.85
N GLN A 11 -2.59 3.96 16.74
CA GLN A 11 -3.68 4.87 16.35
C GLN A 11 -3.13 6.17 15.76
N GLN A 12 -2.04 6.70 16.32
CA GLN A 12 -1.37 7.88 15.77
C GLN A 12 -0.80 7.59 14.38
N SER A 13 -0.23 6.40 14.17
CA SER A 13 0.28 5.96 12.87
C SER A 13 -0.83 5.82 11.83
N GLY A 14 -2.00 5.30 12.20
CA GLY A 14 -3.17 5.25 11.32
C GLY A 14 -3.69 6.65 10.94
N LYS A 15 -3.66 7.59 11.88
CA LYS A 15 -3.99 9.00 11.60
C LYS A 15 -2.98 9.69 10.70
N ALA A 16 -1.70 9.35 10.83
CA ALA A 16 -0.66 9.81 9.90
C ALA A 16 -0.89 9.24 8.49
N ALA A 17 -1.26 7.96 8.36
CA ALA A 17 -1.63 7.35 7.08
C ALA A 17 -2.83 8.06 6.43
N PHE A 18 -3.88 8.36 7.20
CA PHE A 18 -5.03 9.15 6.72
C PHE A 18 -4.62 10.57 6.29
N LYS A 19 -3.72 11.23 7.03
CA LYS A 19 -3.20 12.55 6.64
C LYS A 19 -2.44 12.49 5.31
N SER A 20 -1.66 11.43 5.09
CA SER A 20 -1.00 11.19 3.79
C SER A 20 -2.00 10.97 2.68
N LEU A 21 -3.07 10.19 2.92
CA LEU A 21 -4.18 10.02 1.97
C LEU A 21 -4.81 11.35 1.57
N VAL A 22 -5.21 12.16 2.55
CA VAL A 22 -5.80 13.48 2.31
C VAL A 22 -4.83 14.39 1.55
N LYS A 23 -3.52 14.31 1.83
CA LYS A 23 -2.51 15.05 1.08
C LYS A 23 -2.44 14.60 -0.38
N SER A 24 -2.35 13.30 -0.63
CA SER A 24 -2.30 12.74 -2.00
C SER A 24 -3.56 13.03 -2.80
N PHE A 25 -4.72 13.10 -2.15
CA PHE A 25 -6.00 13.46 -2.78
C PHE A 25 -6.07 14.94 -3.22
N GLY A 26 -5.25 15.83 -2.63
CA GLY A 26 -5.28 17.28 -2.93
C GLY A 26 -5.60 18.17 -1.73
N GLY A 27 -5.60 17.63 -0.52
CA GLY A 27 -5.78 18.36 0.73
C GLY A 27 -7.21 18.35 1.27
N GLN A 28 -7.39 18.99 2.43
CA GLN A 28 -8.64 18.96 3.19
C GLN A 28 -9.80 19.65 2.46
N ASP A 29 -9.54 20.71 1.71
CA ASP A 29 -10.57 21.43 0.96
C ASP A 29 -11.11 20.58 -0.19
N ALA A 30 -10.22 19.93 -0.96
CA ALA A 30 -10.61 19.00 -2.01
C ALA A 30 -11.39 17.82 -1.43
N ALA A 31 -10.87 17.18 -0.38
CA ALA A 31 -11.55 16.05 0.27
C ALA A 31 -12.92 16.46 0.84
N SER A 32 -13.05 17.68 1.38
CA SER A 32 -14.32 18.20 1.89
C SER A 32 -15.34 18.42 0.78
N SER A 33 -14.89 18.97 -0.36
CA SER A 33 -15.74 19.21 -1.52
C SER A 33 -16.26 17.91 -2.15
N GLU A 34 -15.41 16.88 -2.25
CA GLU A 34 -15.77 15.61 -2.85
C GLU A 34 -16.74 14.80 -1.96
N THR A 35 -16.46 14.75 -0.65
CA THR A 35 -17.12 13.81 0.26
C THR A 35 -18.27 14.43 1.04
N GLY A 36 -18.42 15.76 1.00
CA GLY A 36 -19.37 16.51 1.82
C GLY A 36 -19.01 16.55 3.32
N VAL A 37 -17.93 15.88 3.74
CA VAL A 37 -17.44 15.92 5.12
C VAL A 37 -16.82 17.29 5.38
N ARG A 38 -17.22 17.96 6.47
CA ARG A 38 -16.69 19.29 6.82
C ARG A 38 -15.15 19.26 6.94
N ARG A 39 -14.48 20.25 6.34
CA ARG A 39 -13.01 20.46 6.43
C ARG A 39 -12.45 20.27 7.85
N GLN A 40 -13.08 20.89 8.86
CA GLN A 40 -12.63 20.77 10.26
C GLN A 40 -12.66 19.31 10.75
N LYS A 41 -13.70 18.55 10.37
CA LYS A 41 -13.83 17.14 10.75
C LYS A 41 -12.73 16.30 10.10
N ILE A 42 -12.42 16.53 8.82
CA ILE A 42 -11.30 15.89 8.12
C ILE A 42 -9.96 16.24 8.81
N SER A 43 -9.79 17.48 9.24
CA SER A 43 -8.61 17.89 9.99
C SER A 43 -8.49 17.13 11.31
N ASP A 44 -9.56 17.09 12.10
CA ASP A 44 -9.62 16.41 13.39
C ASP A 44 -9.31 14.91 13.27
N MET A 45 -9.79 14.26 12.20
CA MET A 45 -9.48 12.86 11.87
C MET A 45 -7.99 12.60 11.67
N GLY A 46 -7.21 13.59 11.22
CA GLY A 46 -5.76 13.48 11.05
C GLY A 46 -4.93 13.87 12.29
N LEU A 47 -5.55 14.41 13.34
CA LEU A 47 -4.83 14.89 14.54
C LEU A 47 -4.53 13.76 15.54
N PRO A 48 -3.29 13.63 16.04
CA PRO A 48 -2.86 12.51 16.89
C PRO A 48 -3.44 12.53 18.31
N ASN A 49 -4.04 13.64 18.73
CA ASN A 49 -4.60 13.88 20.07
C ASN A 49 -6.13 14.02 20.06
N VAL A 50 -6.79 13.70 18.94
CA VAL A 50 -8.25 13.76 18.78
C VAL A 50 -8.79 12.38 18.49
N ALA A 51 -9.75 11.89 19.29
CA ALA A 51 -10.35 10.57 19.14
C ALA A 51 -11.45 10.51 18.07
N GLU A 52 -11.33 11.31 17.01
CA GLU A 52 -12.15 11.25 15.80
C GLU A 52 -11.36 10.45 14.75
N PHE A 53 -11.97 9.46 14.11
CA PHE A 53 -11.31 8.61 13.12
C PHE A 53 -12.06 8.67 11.79
N PRO A 54 -11.35 8.54 10.65
CA PRO A 54 -12.00 8.49 9.35
C PRO A 54 -12.89 7.23 9.25
N THR A 55 -14.03 7.37 8.60
CA THR A 55 -14.95 6.26 8.33
C THR A 55 -14.48 5.46 7.11
N LEU A 56 -14.93 4.22 6.99
CA LEU A 56 -14.50 3.32 5.90
C LEU A 56 -14.89 3.85 4.52
N ASP A 57 -16.10 4.38 4.38
CA ASP A 57 -16.60 5.03 3.15
C ASP A 57 -15.77 6.25 2.75
N LEU A 58 -15.32 7.05 3.71
CA LEU A 58 -14.44 8.18 3.47
C LEU A 58 -13.05 7.72 2.98
N ILE A 59 -12.49 6.69 3.61
CA ILE A 59 -11.20 6.12 3.19
C ILE A 59 -11.31 5.58 1.77
N ASP A 60 -12.32 4.77 1.51
CA ASP A 60 -12.56 4.13 0.20
C ASP A 60 -12.70 5.16 -0.92
N SER A 61 -13.54 6.19 -0.71
CA SER A 61 -13.75 7.27 -1.69
C SER A 61 -12.45 8.01 -2.05
N LEU A 62 -11.58 8.25 -1.07
CA LEU A 62 -10.31 8.95 -1.29
C LEU A 62 -9.25 8.01 -1.89
N GLU A 63 -9.18 6.75 -1.47
CA GLU A 63 -8.24 5.77 -2.00
C GLU A 63 -8.55 5.42 -3.46
N ASP A 64 -9.83 5.26 -3.84
CA ASP A 64 -10.25 5.00 -5.22
C ASP A 64 -9.79 6.12 -6.19
N ARG A 65 -9.77 7.36 -5.71
CA ARG A 65 -9.38 8.54 -6.49
C ARG A 65 -7.89 8.84 -6.48
N THR A 66 -7.11 8.06 -5.74
CA THR A 66 -5.65 8.22 -5.63
C THR A 66 -4.87 7.03 -6.17
N VAL A 67 -5.54 6.13 -6.90
CA VAL A 67 -4.91 4.98 -7.58
C VAL A 67 -3.74 5.46 -8.44
N GLY A 68 -2.60 4.78 -8.31
CA GLY A 68 -1.38 5.11 -9.05
C GLY A 68 -0.56 6.28 -8.50
N LEU A 69 -1.06 7.01 -7.49
CA LEU A 69 -0.26 8.03 -6.81
C LEU A 69 0.74 7.42 -5.81
N PRO A 70 1.89 8.06 -5.56
CA PRO A 70 2.88 7.55 -4.61
C PRO A 70 2.31 7.27 -3.22
N GLY A 71 2.52 6.05 -2.72
CA GLY A 71 2.06 5.61 -1.40
C GLY A 71 0.63 5.09 -1.35
N TRP A 72 -0.09 5.09 -2.48
CA TRP A 72 -1.40 4.46 -2.58
C TRP A 72 -1.33 2.92 -2.41
N PRO A 73 -2.31 2.30 -1.73
CA PRO A 73 -3.34 2.92 -0.90
C PRO A 73 -2.81 3.20 0.52
N HIS A 74 -2.98 4.41 1.04
CA HIS A 74 -2.27 4.85 2.25
C HIS A 74 -2.78 4.18 3.54
N VAL A 75 -4.09 4.23 3.78
CA VAL A 75 -4.72 3.69 5.00
C VAL A 75 -4.84 2.17 4.90
N THR A 76 -5.17 1.64 3.72
CA THR A 76 -5.21 0.19 3.51
C THR A 76 -3.84 -0.45 3.69
N ASN A 77 -2.75 0.15 3.19
CA ASN A 77 -1.39 -0.34 3.49
C ASN A 77 -1.10 -0.36 4.99
N TRP A 78 -1.49 0.68 5.73
CA TRP A 78 -1.33 0.72 7.18
C TRP A 78 -2.12 -0.41 7.87
N LEU A 79 -3.37 -0.66 7.46
CA LEU A 79 -4.18 -1.75 7.99
C LEU A 79 -3.54 -3.12 7.74
N CYS A 80 -3.05 -3.38 6.52
CA CYS A 80 -2.35 -4.62 6.18
C CYS A 80 -1.10 -4.82 7.05
N ARG A 81 -0.23 -3.81 7.12
CA ARG A 81 1.02 -3.88 7.91
C ARG A 81 0.76 -4.13 9.38
N ARG A 82 -0.28 -3.49 9.94
CA ARG A 82 -0.71 -3.71 11.33
C ARG A 82 -1.11 -5.16 11.61
N ARG A 83 -1.52 -5.91 10.58
CA ARG A 83 -1.89 -7.33 10.67
C ARG A 83 -0.78 -8.28 10.21
N GLY A 84 0.43 -7.78 9.97
CA GLY A 84 1.55 -8.59 9.47
C GLY A 84 1.40 -8.99 8.01
N GLY A 85 0.59 -8.26 7.23
CA GLY A 85 0.43 -8.46 5.80
C GLY A 85 0.87 -7.24 4.99
N VAL A 86 0.76 -7.39 3.66
CA VAL A 86 0.98 -6.32 2.69
C VAL A 86 -0.28 -6.15 1.84
N PHE A 87 -0.51 -4.94 1.33
CA PHE A 87 -1.51 -4.75 0.28
C PHE A 87 -0.84 -4.98 -1.06
N VAL A 88 -1.49 -5.80 -1.88
CA VAL A 88 -1.00 -6.15 -3.20
C VAL A 88 -2.03 -5.64 -4.21
N PRO A 89 -1.74 -4.59 -4.97
CA PRO A 89 -2.66 -4.12 -5.98
C PRO A 89 -2.86 -5.19 -7.04
N LEU A 90 -4.12 -5.49 -7.33
CA LEU A 90 -4.46 -6.33 -8.47
C LEU A 90 -4.13 -5.57 -9.75
N PRO A 91 -3.60 -6.26 -10.77
CA PRO A 91 -3.30 -5.63 -12.05
C PRO A 91 -4.59 -5.27 -12.77
N GLN A 92 -4.50 -4.34 -13.71
CA GLN A 92 -5.55 -4.05 -14.68
C GLN A 92 -5.08 -4.61 -16.03
N GLY A 93 -5.85 -5.51 -16.65
CA GLY A 93 -5.48 -6.12 -17.93
C GLY A 93 -6.42 -7.25 -18.35
N GLU A 94 -6.25 -7.75 -19.58
CA GLU A 94 -7.09 -8.82 -20.12
C GLU A 94 -6.85 -10.15 -19.39
N HIS A 95 -7.94 -10.89 -19.17
CA HIS A 95 -7.95 -12.19 -18.46
C HIS A 95 -7.88 -13.38 -19.43
N ASP A 96 -7.32 -13.16 -20.63
CA ASP A 96 -7.18 -14.19 -21.65
C ASP A 96 -5.93 -15.06 -21.43
N ALA A 97 -5.79 -16.10 -22.26
CA ALA A 97 -4.71 -17.08 -22.10
C ALA A 97 -3.32 -16.47 -22.33
N ASP A 98 -3.21 -15.54 -23.28
CA ASP A 98 -1.96 -14.84 -23.60
C ASP A 98 -1.57 -13.90 -22.46
N GLY A 99 -2.55 -13.19 -21.87
CA GLY A 99 -2.37 -12.40 -20.67
C GLY A 99 -1.93 -13.26 -19.48
N MET A 100 -2.45 -14.48 -19.31
CA MET A 100 -1.99 -15.39 -18.24
C MET A 100 -0.53 -15.83 -18.45
N MET A 101 -0.17 -16.21 -19.67
CA MET A 101 1.20 -16.62 -20.00
C MET A 101 2.21 -15.50 -19.78
N LEU A 102 1.86 -14.28 -20.16
CA LEU A 102 2.71 -13.11 -19.92
C LEU A 102 2.92 -12.88 -18.42
N THR A 103 1.87 -12.93 -17.60
CA THR A 103 1.97 -12.79 -16.14
C THR A 103 2.84 -13.88 -15.51
N VAL A 104 2.80 -15.12 -16.01
CA VAL A 104 3.69 -16.19 -15.51
C VAL A 104 5.15 -15.90 -15.84
N ALA A 105 5.45 -15.39 -17.03
CA ALA A 105 6.79 -15.00 -17.43
C ALA A 105 7.30 -13.81 -16.58
N GLU A 106 6.46 -12.81 -16.35
CA GLU A 106 6.75 -11.69 -15.44
C GLU A 106 7.01 -12.20 -14.02
N LEU A 107 6.21 -13.14 -13.51
CA LEU A 107 6.39 -13.70 -12.17
C LEU A 107 7.75 -14.38 -12.01
N ALA A 108 8.18 -15.11 -13.04
CA ALA A 108 9.50 -15.74 -13.06
C ALA A 108 10.64 -14.71 -13.12
N GLY A 109 10.45 -13.60 -13.85
CA GLY A 109 11.37 -12.48 -13.89
C GLY A 109 11.53 -11.82 -12.52
N GLU A 110 10.42 -11.38 -11.93
CA GLU A 110 10.37 -10.75 -10.60
C GLU A 110 10.97 -11.65 -9.52
N LEU A 111 10.69 -12.97 -9.55
CA LEU A 111 11.32 -13.92 -8.64
C LEU A 111 12.85 -13.98 -8.82
N GLY A 112 13.32 -13.91 -10.07
CA GLY A 112 14.75 -13.84 -10.40
C GLY A 112 15.40 -12.58 -9.86
N ASP A 113 14.73 -11.43 -10.00
CA ASP A 113 15.23 -10.13 -9.55
C ASP A 113 15.23 -10.02 -8.02
N VAL A 114 14.17 -10.48 -7.33
CA VAL A 114 14.15 -10.67 -5.87
C VAL A 114 15.32 -11.55 -5.41
N SER A 115 15.49 -12.72 -6.05
CA SER A 115 16.55 -13.67 -5.67
C SER A 115 17.93 -13.05 -5.83
N ARG A 116 18.15 -12.26 -6.88
CA ARG A 116 19.40 -11.54 -7.13
C ARG A 116 19.62 -10.43 -6.11
N SER A 117 18.63 -9.57 -5.88
CA SER A 117 18.68 -8.47 -4.92
C SER A 117 18.97 -8.98 -3.50
N ILE A 118 18.28 -10.04 -3.07
CA ILE A 118 18.56 -10.68 -1.78
C ILE A 118 19.97 -11.28 -1.77
N SER A 119 20.38 -11.99 -2.83
CA SER A 119 21.73 -12.58 -2.91
C SER A 119 22.82 -11.51 -2.82
N ASP A 120 22.66 -10.39 -3.50
CA ASP A 120 23.58 -9.27 -3.49
C ASP A 120 23.65 -8.64 -2.09
N ALA A 121 22.49 -8.40 -1.46
CA ALA A 121 22.38 -7.85 -0.11
C ALA A 121 22.97 -8.75 0.99
N VAL A 122 22.90 -10.08 0.84
CA VAL A 122 23.49 -11.04 1.80
C VAL A 122 24.92 -11.47 1.42
N SER A 123 25.39 -11.11 0.24
CA SER A 123 26.75 -11.40 -0.19
C SER A 123 27.74 -10.54 0.57
N ALA A 124 28.89 -11.12 0.96
CA ALA A 124 29.98 -10.37 1.60
C ALA A 124 30.61 -9.27 0.73
N SER A 125 30.11 -9.13 -0.51
CA SER A 125 30.50 -8.18 -1.55
C SER A 125 29.60 -6.95 -1.63
N GLY A 126 28.49 -6.89 -0.87
CA GLY A 126 27.66 -5.70 -0.74
C GLY A 126 28.29 -4.59 0.11
N ASP A 127 27.68 -3.40 0.10
CA ASP A 127 28.20 -2.22 0.81
C ASP A 127 28.27 -2.44 2.34
N GLY A 128 27.40 -3.31 2.88
CA GLY A 128 27.40 -3.71 4.29
C GLY A 128 28.34 -4.88 4.64
N GLY A 129 29.03 -5.47 3.65
CA GLY A 129 29.83 -6.66 3.85
C GLY A 129 29.01 -7.85 4.34
N ARG A 130 29.23 -8.32 5.57
CA ARG A 130 28.46 -9.45 6.15
C ARG A 130 27.12 -9.03 6.79
N ASN A 131 26.81 -7.73 6.83
CA ASN A 131 25.59 -7.21 7.41
C ASN A 131 24.72 -6.57 6.33
N ILE A 132 23.40 -6.70 6.44
CA ILE A 132 22.45 -6.02 5.54
C ILE A 132 22.27 -4.58 6.02
N THR A 133 22.52 -3.61 5.14
CA THR A 133 22.26 -2.19 5.39
C THR A 133 20.78 -1.84 5.24
N VAL A 134 20.37 -0.68 5.77
CA VAL A 134 19.00 -0.17 5.61
C VAL A 134 18.64 0.05 4.13
N ALA A 135 19.61 0.50 3.32
CA ALA A 135 19.39 0.73 1.90
C ALA A 135 19.17 -0.59 1.14
N GLU A 136 19.99 -1.60 1.40
CA GLU A 136 19.83 -2.95 0.82
C GLU A 136 18.51 -3.60 1.27
N ALA A 137 18.13 -3.44 2.53
CA ALA A 137 16.84 -3.93 3.03
C ALA A 137 15.66 -3.26 2.30
N HIS A 138 15.70 -1.94 2.06
CA HIS A 138 14.67 -1.25 1.30
C HIS A 138 14.63 -1.70 -0.17
N ALA A 139 15.78 -1.94 -0.81
CA ALA A 139 15.84 -2.45 -2.17
C ALA A 139 15.20 -3.85 -2.28
N ALA A 140 15.59 -4.77 -1.40
CA ALA A 140 15.02 -6.13 -1.37
C ALA A 140 13.51 -6.13 -1.09
N LEU A 141 13.04 -5.25 -0.20
CA LEU A 141 11.61 -5.09 0.07
C LEU A 141 10.85 -4.56 -1.17
N ALA A 142 11.45 -3.64 -1.94
CA ALA A 142 10.83 -3.15 -3.17
C ALA A 142 10.68 -4.24 -4.24
N GLU A 143 11.67 -5.12 -4.38
CA GLU A 143 11.57 -6.28 -5.28
C GLU A 143 10.49 -7.28 -4.81
N LEU A 144 10.41 -7.54 -3.50
CA LEU A 144 9.36 -8.40 -2.93
C LEU A 144 7.95 -7.84 -3.20
N ASP A 145 7.77 -6.52 -3.08
CA ASP A 145 6.51 -5.85 -3.43
C ASP A 145 6.14 -6.07 -4.93
N GLY A 146 7.14 -6.16 -5.81
CA GLY A 146 6.99 -6.51 -7.23
C GLY A 146 6.50 -7.94 -7.43
N LEU A 147 7.18 -8.91 -6.82
CA LEU A 147 6.79 -10.32 -6.87
C LEU A 147 5.38 -10.57 -6.32
N ASP A 148 5.05 -9.97 -5.18
CA ASP A 148 3.73 -10.08 -4.56
C ASP A 148 2.65 -9.59 -5.53
N ARG A 149 2.88 -8.42 -6.16
CA ARG A 149 1.99 -7.87 -7.21
C ARG A 149 1.74 -8.89 -8.30
N THR A 150 2.80 -9.44 -8.88
CA THR A 150 2.73 -10.39 -10.01
C THR A 150 2.03 -11.70 -9.61
N SER A 151 2.24 -12.19 -8.39
CA SER A 151 1.54 -13.35 -7.83
C SER A 151 0.03 -13.12 -7.68
N ALA A 152 -0.37 -11.94 -7.19
CA ALA A 152 -1.78 -11.59 -7.07
C ALA A 152 -2.48 -11.48 -8.44
N GLN A 153 -1.76 -11.05 -9.48
CA GLN A 153 -2.27 -11.05 -10.86
C GLN A 153 -2.72 -12.43 -11.32
N LEU A 154 -1.85 -13.42 -11.17
CA LEU A 154 -2.11 -14.79 -11.60
C LEU A 154 -3.30 -15.38 -10.84
N ARG A 155 -3.38 -15.11 -9.53
CA ARG A 155 -4.50 -15.54 -8.69
C ARG A 155 -5.84 -14.99 -9.20
N LEU A 156 -5.91 -13.71 -9.55
CA LEU A 156 -7.14 -13.11 -10.05
C LEU A 156 -7.58 -13.73 -11.38
N LYS A 157 -6.66 -13.88 -12.32
CA LYS A 157 -6.93 -14.50 -13.63
C LYS A 157 -7.48 -15.93 -13.48
N LEU A 158 -6.90 -16.72 -12.58
CA LEU A 158 -7.40 -18.06 -12.27
C LEU A 158 -8.78 -18.05 -11.61
N ILE A 159 -9.04 -17.11 -10.68
CA ILE A 159 -10.37 -16.95 -10.06
C ILE A 159 -11.44 -16.59 -11.11
N ALA A 160 -11.14 -15.69 -12.05
CA ALA A 160 -12.06 -15.31 -13.11
C ALA A 160 -12.47 -16.52 -13.98
N LYS A 161 -11.49 -17.36 -14.35
CA LYS A 161 -11.76 -18.61 -15.09
C LYS A 161 -12.61 -19.62 -14.31
N VAL A 162 -12.42 -19.73 -13.00
CA VAL A 162 -13.27 -20.56 -12.15
C VAL A 162 -14.71 -20.03 -12.09
N LYS A 163 -14.90 -18.71 -12.14
CA LYS A 163 -16.22 -18.06 -12.13
C LYS A 163 -16.95 -18.10 -13.48
N GLY A 164 -16.28 -18.53 -14.56
CA GLY A 164 -16.85 -18.59 -15.90
C GLY A 164 -16.86 -17.26 -16.65
N GLU A 165 -16.02 -16.31 -16.26
CA GLU A 165 -15.74 -15.06 -16.98
C GLU A 165 -14.63 -15.22 -18.03
#